data_AF-H0HWD1-F1
#
_entry.id   AF-H0HWD1-F1
#
_cell.length_a   1.000
_cell.length_b   1.000
_cell.length_c   1.000
_cell.angle_alpha   90.00
_cell.angle_beta   90.00
_cell.angle_gamma   90.00
#
_symmetry.space_group_name_H-M   'P 1'
#
loop_
_entity.id
_entity.type
_entity.pdbx_description
1 polymer ?
#
loop_
_entity_poly.entity_id
_entity_poly.type
_entity_poly.pdbx_seq_one_letter_code
_entity_poly.pdbx_strand_id
1 'polypeptide(L)'
;MEQSVGIMGMPGVGFFGMLLIGFLAGYVAEKAMNRNHGLFTNILVGIAGSFVGGTLAGLLNFQYQGFLGNLIVAVAGAVLLLWIFGRAKASGVN
;
A
#
# COMPACT_ATOMS: atom_id res chain seq x y z
N MET A 1 0.44 9.33 -26.44
CA MET A 1 1.02 9.86 -25.19
C MET A 1 1.53 8.67 -24.42
N GLU A 2 2.83 8.38 -24.49
CA GLU A 2 3.45 7.43 -23.55
C GLU A 2 3.32 8.06 -22.16
N GLN A 3 2.33 7.63 -21.38
CA GLN A 3 2.38 7.83 -19.95
C GLN A 3 3.58 7.00 -19.51
N SER A 4 4.73 7.66 -19.30
CA SER A 4 5.87 7.06 -18.65
C SER A 4 5.39 6.60 -17.28
N VAL A 5 4.94 5.34 -17.22
CA VAL A 5 4.69 4.62 -15.98
C VAL A 5 6.07 4.36 -15.41
N GLY A 6 6.71 5.43 -14.93
CA GLY A 6 7.92 5.29 -14.14
C GLY A 6 7.59 4.35 -12.99
N ILE A 7 8.59 3.62 -12.54
CA ILE A 7 8.55 2.76 -11.35
C ILE A 7 8.03 3.45 -10.07
N MET A 8 7.75 4.76 -10.11
CA MET A 8 7.09 5.55 -9.05
C MET A 8 5.72 6.16 -9.46
N GLY A 9 5.05 5.65 -10.50
CA GLY A 9 3.79 6.22 -11.02
C GLY A 9 2.62 5.24 -10.94
N MET A 10 1.65 5.51 -10.05
CA MET A 10 0.40 4.76 -10.00
C MET A 10 -0.53 5.15 -11.18
N PRO A 11 -1.23 4.20 -11.83
CA PRO A 11 -2.05 4.49 -13.02
C PRO A 11 -3.16 5.52 -12.74
N GLY A 12 -3.14 6.62 -13.50
CA GLY A 12 -4.20 7.64 -13.45
C GLY A 12 -4.17 8.57 -12.23
N VAL A 13 -3.06 8.62 -11.47
CA VAL A 13 -2.84 9.61 -10.41
C VAL A 13 -1.42 10.18 -10.47
N GLY A 14 -1.28 11.49 -10.24
CA GLY A 14 0.02 12.15 -10.19
C GLY A 14 0.81 11.85 -8.91
N PHE A 15 2.07 12.29 -8.85
CA PHE A 15 2.98 12.09 -7.72
C PHE A 15 2.38 12.46 -6.35
N PHE A 16 1.74 13.64 -6.25
CA PHE A 16 1.07 14.06 -5.01
C PHE A 16 -0.11 13.16 -4.62
N GLY A 17 -0.84 12.63 -5.62
CA GLY A 17 -1.91 11.67 -5.41
C GLY A 17 -1.38 10.36 -4.83
N MET A 18 -0.26 9.85 -5.34
CA MET A 18 0.41 8.67 -4.81
C MET A 18 0.83 8.86 -3.34
N LEU A 19 1.43 10.00 -2.99
CA LEU A 19 1.82 10.28 -1.61
C LEU A 19 0.61 10.31 -0.66
N LEU A 20 -0.49 10.95 -1.08
CA LEU A 20 -1.72 11.01 -0.31
C LEU A 20 -2.34 9.61 -0.15
N ILE A 21 -2.37 8.83 -1.22
CA ILE A 21 -2.86 7.44 -1.20
C ILE A 21 -2.01 6.59 -0.25
N GLY A 22 -0.68 6.68 -0.32
CA GLY A 22 0.21 5.95 0.57
C GLY A 22 -0.05 6.30 2.04
N PHE A 23 -0.14 7.58 2.38
CA PHE A 23 -0.45 8.02 3.74
C PHE A 23 -1.79 7.47 4.25
N LEU A 24 -2.85 7.62 3.44
CA LEU A 24 -4.19 7.13 3.79
C LEU A 24 -4.21 5.60 3.93
N ALA A 25 -3.57 4.90 3.00
CA ALA A 25 -3.52 3.44 3.00
C ALA A 25 -2.83 2.90 4.25
N GLY A 26 -1.69 3.48 4.64
CA GLY A 26 -0.96 3.10 5.84
C GLY A 26 -1.79 3.30 7.12
N TYR A 27 -2.46 4.44 7.24
CA TYR A 27 -3.33 4.74 8.38
C TYR A 27 -4.54 3.79 8.45
N VAL A 28 -5.19 3.51 7.33
CA VAL A 28 -6.32 2.58 7.28
C VAL A 28 -5.85 1.15 7.62
N ALA A 29 -4.71 0.71 7.09
CA ALA A 29 -4.16 -0.61 7.37
C ALA A 29 -3.76 -0.79 8.84
N GLU A 30 -3.17 0.24 9.46
CA GLU A 30 -2.88 0.27 10.89
C GLU A 30 -4.15 0.05 11.72
N LYS A 31 -5.22 0.82 11.42
CA LYS A 31 -6.48 0.73 12.16
C LYS A 31 -7.16 -0.61 11.95
N ALA A 32 -7.15 -1.14 10.72
CA ALA A 32 -7.70 -2.45 10.39
C ALA A 32 -6.98 -3.59 11.14
N MET A 33 -5.68 -3.43 11.36
CA MET A 33 -4.84 -4.41 12.08
C MET A 33 -4.80 -4.17 13.59
N ASN A 34 -5.57 -3.21 14.10
CA ASN A 34 -5.65 -2.83 15.52
C ASN A 34 -4.26 -2.61 16.15
N ARG A 35 -3.37 -1.94 15.40
CA ARG A 35 -2.03 -1.55 15.86
C ARG A 35 -1.99 -0.07 16.18
N ASN A 36 -1.00 0.33 16.99
CA ASN A 36 -0.67 1.72 17.25
C ASN A 36 0.76 1.96 16.79
N HIS A 37 0.89 2.59 15.63
CA HIS A 37 2.13 3.02 15.01
C HIS A 37 2.15 4.54 14.86
N GLY A 38 3.34 5.11 14.70
CA GLY A 38 3.49 6.54 14.41
C GLY A 38 3.19 6.87 12.95
N LEU A 39 2.95 8.16 12.69
CA LEU A 39 2.72 8.71 11.35
C LEU A 39 3.80 8.31 10.35
N PHE A 40 5.06 8.28 10.78
CA PHE A 40 6.20 7.86 9.95
C PHE A 40 6.08 6.40 9.49
N THR A 41 5.74 5.49 10.40
CA THR A 41 5.53 4.07 10.08
C THR A 41 4.37 3.89 9.11
N ASN A 42 3.28 4.61 9.29
CA ASN A 42 2.13 4.52 8.40
C ASN A 42 2.48 4.94 6.97
N ILE A 43 3.23 6.03 6.80
CA ILE A 43 3.68 6.47 5.48
C ILE A 43 4.56 5.39 4.84
N LEU A 44 5.54 4.85 5.57
CA LEU A 44 6.42 3.79 5.03
C LEU A 44 5.66 2.53 4.66
N VAL A 45 4.76 2.07 5.54
CA VAL A 45 3.91 0.89 5.32
C VAL A 45 2.98 1.11 4.13
N GLY A 46 2.41 2.31 3.99
CA GLY A 46 1.54 2.66 2.88
C GLY A 46 2.28 2.71 1.54
N ILE A 47 3.48 3.29 1.51
CA ILE A 47 4.34 3.29 0.31
C ILE A 47 4.70 1.84 -0.06
N ALA A 48 5.23 1.05 0.88
CA ALA A 48 5.56 -0.36 0.64
C ALA A 48 4.32 -1.17 0.20
N GLY A 49 3.18 -0.90 0.83
CA GLY A 49 1.90 -1.52 0.51
C GLY A 49 1.41 -1.21 -0.90
N SER A 50 1.68 -0.01 -1.41
CA SER A 50 1.33 0.36 -2.79
C SER A 50 2.08 -0.50 -3.83
N PHE A 51 3.36 -0.79 -3.59
CA PHE A 51 4.15 -1.66 -4.46
C PHE A 51 3.67 -3.12 -4.40
N VAL A 52 3.44 -3.63 -3.19
CA VAL A 52 2.97 -5.00 -2.99
C VAL A 52 1.57 -5.19 -3.57
N GLY A 53 0.63 -4.29 -3.23
CA GLY A 53 -0.74 -4.32 -3.73
C GLY A 53 -0.78 -4.20 -5.25
N GLY A 54 -0.02 -3.26 -5.83
CA GLY A 54 0.02 -3.06 -7.28
C GLY A 54 0.57 -4.26 -8.03
N THR A 55 1.61 -4.89 -7.49
CA THR A 55 2.17 -6.14 -8.04
C THR A 55 1.14 -7.27 -7.98
N LEU A 56 0.48 -7.46 -6.83
CA LEU A 56 -0.55 -8.50 -6.67
C LEU A 56 -1.74 -8.29 -7.60
N ALA A 57 -2.23 -7.05 -7.72
CA ALA A 57 -3.31 -6.72 -8.63
C ALA A 57 -2.91 -7.00 -10.09
N GLY A 58 -1.66 -6.72 -10.47
CA GLY A 58 -1.12 -7.09 -11.77
C GLY A 58 -1.08 -8.59 -12.01
N LEU A 59 -0.59 -9.38 -11.04
CA LEU A 59 -0.57 -10.85 -11.11
C LEU A 59 -1.98 -11.45 -11.24
N LEU A 60 -2.96 -10.85 -10.57
CA LEU A 60 -4.35 -11.25 -10.60
C LEU A 60 -5.10 -10.74 -11.85
N ASN A 61 -4.43 -10.03 -12.76
CA ASN A 61 -5.04 -9.34 -13.90
C ASN A 61 -6.22 -8.43 -13.48
N PHE A 62 -6.17 -7.90 -12.26
CA PHE A 62 -7.17 -7.00 -11.73
C PHE A 62 -6.90 -5.58 -12.25
N GLN A 63 -7.86 -5.02 -12.98
CA GLN A 63 -7.76 -3.67 -13.52
C GLN A 63 -8.23 -2.64 -12.49
N TYR A 64 -7.38 -1.66 -12.21
CA TYR A 64 -7.68 -0.55 -11.32
C TYR A 64 -7.06 0.73 -11.89
N GLN A 65 -7.74 1.85 -11.64
CA GLN A 65 -7.35 3.16 -12.15
C GLN A 65 -7.83 4.24 -11.18
N GLY A 66 -7.12 5.38 -11.19
CA GLY A 66 -7.57 6.59 -10.52
C GLY A 66 -7.44 6.49 -9.01
N PHE A 67 -7.84 7.55 -8.30
CA PHE A 67 -7.52 7.71 -6.89
C PHE A 67 -8.07 6.56 -6.01
N LEU A 68 -9.34 6.22 -6.16
CA LEU A 68 -9.99 5.21 -5.34
C LEU A 68 -9.48 3.79 -5.62
N GLY A 69 -9.28 3.43 -6.89
CA GLY A 69 -8.76 2.11 -7.26
C GLY A 69 -7.36 1.89 -6.69
N ASN A 70 -6.48 2.88 -6.87
CA ASN A 70 -5.14 2.88 -6.30
C ASN A 70 -5.15 2.84 -4.77
N LEU A 71 -6.08 3.53 -4.11
CA LEU A 71 -6.22 3.50 -2.65
C LEU A 71 -6.60 2.12 -2.13
N ILE A 72 -7.59 1.47 -2.74
CA ILE A 72 -8.02 0.12 -2.35
C ILE A 72 -6.87 -0.87 -2.49
N VAL A 73 -6.16 -0.82 -3.62
CA VAL A 73 -5.01 -1.69 -3.90
C VAL A 73 -3.88 -1.44 -2.90
N ALA A 74 -3.56 -0.18 -2.60
CA ALA A 74 -2.52 0.17 -1.63
C ALA A 74 -2.90 -0.27 -0.20
N VAL A 75 -4.17 -0.10 0.21
CA VAL A 75 -4.67 -0.58 1.52
C VAL A 75 -4.53 -2.09 1.62
N ALA A 76 -4.96 -2.84 0.61
CA ALA A 76 -4.85 -4.30 0.60
C ALA A 76 -3.39 -4.76 0.75
N GLY A 77 -2.47 -4.16 -0.01
CA GLY A 77 -1.04 -4.45 0.11
C GLY A 77 -0.45 -4.08 1.47
N ALA A 78 -0.83 -2.93 2.04
CA ALA A 78 -0.38 -2.48 3.36
C ALA A 78 -0.88 -3.42 4.48
N VAL A 79 -2.14 -3.85 4.44
CA VAL A 79 -2.70 -4.83 5.38
C VAL A 79 -1.95 -6.15 5.29
N LEU A 80 -1.68 -6.63 4.07
CA LEU A 80 -0.93 -7.87 3.85
C LEU A 80 0.49 -7.78 4.45
N LEU A 81 1.19 -6.68 4.21
CA LEU A 81 2.52 -6.44 4.77
C LEU A 81 2.52 -6.46 6.30
N LEU A 82 1.60 -5.71 6.93
CA LEU A 82 1.49 -5.69 8.39
C LEU A 82 1.14 -7.06 8.96
N TRP A 83 0.30 -7.82 8.27
CA TRP A 83 -0.08 -9.17 8.67
C TRP A 83 1.13 -10.11 8.66
N ILE A 84 1.90 -10.15 7.55
CA ILE A 84 3.12 -10.95 7.45
C ILE A 84 4.14 -10.53 8.52
N PHE A 85 4.39 -9.24 8.66
CA PHE A 85 5.34 -8.72 9.64
C PHE A 85 4.94 -9.06 11.09
N GLY A 86 3.63 -9.00 11.39
CA GLY A 86 3.10 -9.41 12.69
C GLY A 86 3.31 -10.89 12.97
N ARG A 87 3.07 -11.74 11.97
CA ARG A 87 3.29 -13.19 12.07
C ARG A 87 4.76 -13.51 12.30
N ALA A 88 5.66 -12.89 11.54
CA ALA A 88 7.11 -13.06 11.71
C ALA A 88 7.58 -12.69 13.12
N LYS A 89 7.07 -11.60 13.69
CA LYS A 89 7.42 -11.18 15.06
C LYS A 89 6.92 -12.14 16.14
N ALA A 90 5.78 -12.80 15.93
CA ALA A 90 5.25 -13.81 16.84
C ALA A 90 6.07 -15.12 16.81
N SER A 91 6.79 -15.41 15.71
CA SER A 91 7.57 -16.63 15.55
C SER A 91 9.02 -16.52 16.08
N GLY A 92 9.56 -15.30 16.20
CA GLY A 92 10.93 -15.04 16.66
C GLY A 92 11.07 -14.76 18.17
N VAL A 93 10.00 -14.91 18.94
CA VAL A 93 10.03 -14.90 20.42
C VAL A 93 9.70 -16.32 20.90
N ASN A 94 10.61 -17.24 20.62
CA ASN A 94 10.75 -18.52 21.31
C ASN A 94 12.24 -18.75 21.54
#